data_AF-A0A957A122-F1
#
_entry.id   AF-A0A957A122-F1
#
_cell.length_a   1.000
_cell.length_b   1.000
_cell.length_c   1.000
_cell.angle_alpha   90.00
_cell.angle_beta   90.00
_cell.angle_gamma   90.00
#
_symmetry.space_group_name_H-M   'P 1'
#
loop_
_entity.id
_entity.type
_entity.pdbx_description
1 polymer ?
#
loop_
_entity_poly.entity_id
_entity_poly.type
_entity_poly.pdbx_seq_one_letter_code
_entity_poly.pdbx_strand_id
1 'polypeptide(L)'
;MNTIPNPDSWADVITIVIVTLIVAGPTWIAARTQQKIREVHQTVAVVKEQVVSTATASPLRSDVDEMRTALSSLRDEVRGGFSSLRADLAEERSARRDGDVQLREEVERVERRAGDDHLRDDIHRMRDETR
;
A
#
# COMPACT_ATOMS: atom_id res chain seq x y z
N MET A 1 81.92 -20.08 -24.28
CA MET A 1 81.79 -21.52 -23.97
C MET A 1 80.34 -21.78 -23.67
N ASN A 2 79.55 -22.18 -24.67
CA ASN A 2 78.18 -22.65 -24.45
C ASN A 2 78.27 -24.12 -24.08
N THR A 3 78.24 -24.42 -22.79
CA THR A 3 77.98 -25.77 -22.30
C THR A 3 76.54 -26.09 -22.67
N ILE A 4 76.37 -26.89 -23.72
CA ILE A 4 75.10 -27.55 -23.98
C ILE A 4 74.87 -28.48 -22.77
N PRO A 5 73.74 -28.33 -22.05
CA PRO A 5 73.46 -29.13 -20.88
C PRO A 5 73.48 -30.62 -21.20
N ASN A 6 74.21 -31.41 -20.40
CA ASN A 6 74.32 -32.86 -20.54
C ASN A 6 73.27 -33.51 -19.63
N PRO A 7 72.28 -34.26 -20.17
CA PRO A 7 71.11 -34.72 -19.42
C PRO A 7 71.40 -35.73 -18.29
N ASP A 8 72.63 -36.22 -18.14
CA ASP A 8 73.03 -37.20 -17.12
C ASP A 8 73.46 -36.58 -15.77
N SER A 9 73.52 -35.24 -15.68
CA SER A 9 73.87 -34.53 -14.43
C SER A 9 72.60 -34.05 -13.70
N TRP A 10 72.40 -34.54 -12.47
CA TRP A 10 71.29 -34.10 -11.61
C TRP A 10 71.22 -32.58 -11.42
N ALA A 11 72.36 -31.89 -11.42
CA ALA A 11 72.42 -30.44 -11.31
C ALA A 11 71.79 -29.75 -12.53
N ASP A 12 71.91 -30.35 -13.71
CA ASP A 12 71.45 -29.79 -14.96
C ASP A 12 69.93 -29.89 -15.13
N VAL A 13 69.37 -31.04 -14.70
CA VAL A 13 67.93 -31.26 -14.59
C VAL A 13 67.29 -30.22 -13.67
N ILE A 14 67.93 -29.89 -12.54
CA ILE A 14 67.43 -28.87 -11.61
C ILE A 14 67.43 -27.49 -12.26
N THR A 15 68.49 -27.12 -12.99
CA THR A 15 68.53 -25.83 -13.72
C THR A 15 67.46 -25.74 -14.79
N ILE A 16 67.20 -26.81 -15.55
CA ILE A 16 66.14 -26.83 -16.56
C ILE A 16 64.77 -26.63 -15.90
N VAL A 17 64.49 -27.29 -14.78
CA VAL A 17 63.24 -27.12 -14.04
C VAL A 17 63.08 -25.68 -13.51
N ILE A 18 64.13 -25.08 -12.95
CA ILE A 18 64.09 -23.69 -12.45
C ILE A 18 63.85 -22.70 -13.58
N VAL A 19 64.56 -22.84 -14.71
CA VAL A 19 64.38 -21.97 -15.88
C VAL A 19 62.96 -22.12 -16.43
N THR A 20 62.45 -23.35 -16.49
CA THR A 20 61.08 -23.62 -16.96
C THR A 20 60.04 -22.98 -16.04
N LEU A 21 60.22 -23.02 -14.71
CA LEU A 21 59.32 -22.36 -13.76
C LEU A 21 59.36 -20.83 -13.85
N ILE A 22 60.53 -20.23 -14.11
CA ILE A 22 60.67 -18.77 -14.27
C ILE A 22 59.95 -18.29 -15.55
N VAL A 23 60.04 -19.05 -16.65
CA VAL A 23 59.42 -18.68 -17.94
C VAL A 23 57.93 -19.05 -17.97
N ALA A 24 57.58 -20.26 -17.54
CA ALA A 24 56.20 -20.77 -17.64
C ALA A 24 55.32 -20.35 -16.45
N GLY A 25 55.89 -20.09 -15.27
CA GLY A 25 55.16 -19.70 -14.07
C GLY A 25 54.32 -18.43 -14.24
N PRO A 26 54.89 -17.31 -14.71
CA PRO A 26 54.13 -16.09 -14.98
C PRO A 26 53.03 -16.30 -16.02
N THR A 27 53.31 -17.11 -17.04
CA THR A 27 52.36 -17.42 -18.13
C THR A 27 51.16 -18.23 -17.62
N TRP A 28 51.41 -19.24 -16.78
CA TRP A 28 50.36 -20.06 -16.17
C TRP A 28 49.50 -19.28 -15.17
N ILE A 29 50.12 -18.42 -14.34
CA ILE A 29 49.40 -17.54 -13.41
C ILE A 29 48.54 -16.53 -14.19
N ALA A 30 49.08 -15.93 -15.25
CA ALA A 30 48.32 -15.02 -16.11
C ALA A 30 47.13 -15.73 -16.77
N ALA A 31 47.33 -16.94 -17.30
CA ALA A 31 46.24 -17.74 -17.89
C ALA A 31 45.14 -18.08 -16.87
N ARG A 32 45.52 -18.48 -15.64
CA ARG A 32 44.57 -18.75 -14.56
C ARG A 32 43.82 -17.48 -14.12
N THR A 33 44.49 -16.35 -14.11
CA THR A 33 43.89 -15.05 -13.76
C THR A 33 42.92 -14.60 -14.86
N GLN A 34 43.24 -14.83 -16.13
CA GLN A 34 42.32 -14.54 -17.25
C GLN A 34 41.06 -15.40 -17.24
N GLN A 35 41.15 -16.67 -16.82
CA GLN A 35 39.96 -17.52 -16.66
C GLN A 35 39.03 -16.98 -15.57
N LYS A 36 39.57 -16.62 -14.41
CA LYS A 36 38.79 -15.98 -13.33
C LYS A 36 38.18 -14.64 -13.76
N ILE A 37 38.93 -13.84 -14.52
CA ILE A 37 38.42 -12.56 -15.05
C ILE A 37 37.26 -12.81 -16.02
N ARG A 38 37.31 -13.86 -16.86
CA ARG A 38 36.21 -14.23 -17.76
C ARG A 38 34.97 -14.71 -17.00
N GLU A 39 35.16 -15.55 -15.99
CA GLU A 39 34.05 -16.00 -15.12
C GLU A 39 33.39 -14.81 -14.41
N VAL A 40 34.18 -13.90 -13.85
CA VAL A 40 33.66 -12.67 -13.21
C VAL A 40 32.97 -11.75 -14.22
N HIS A 41 33.48 -11.64 -15.45
CA HIS A 41 32.80 -10.85 -16.49
C HIS A 41 31.45 -11.48 -16.89
N GLN A 42 31.36 -12.80 -16.95
CA GLN A 42 30.09 -13.49 -17.22
C GLN A 42 29.10 -13.30 -16.08
N THR A 43 29.52 -13.44 -14.81
CA THR A 43 28.62 -13.23 -13.68
C THR A 43 28.15 -11.78 -13.59
N VAL A 44 29.05 -10.81 -13.83
CA VAL A 44 28.68 -9.39 -13.87
C VAL A 44 27.73 -9.09 -15.03
N ALA A 45 27.90 -9.71 -16.19
CA ALA A 45 26.99 -9.55 -17.32
C ALA A 45 25.58 -10.07 -16.98
N VAL A 46 25.47 -11.26 -16.39
CA VAL A 46 24.20 -11.86 -15.96
C VAL A 46 23.54 -11.01 -14.86
N VAL A 47 24.29 -10.58 -13.85
CA VAL A 47 23.76 -9.72 -12.78
C VAL A 47 23.30 -8.38 -13.34
N LYS A 48 24.06 -7.78 -14.27
CA LYS A 48 23.67 -6.54 -14.93
C LYS A 48 22.40 -6.72 -15.75
N GLU A 49 22.26 -7.82 -16.47
CA GLU A 49 21.05 -8.14 -17.24
C GLU A 49 19.85 -8.38 -16.34
N GLN A 50 20.02 -9.08 -15.20
CA GLN A 50 18.97 -9.26 -14.19
C GLN A 50 18.58 -7.95 -13.51
N VAL A 51 19.53 -7.09 -13.16
CA VAL A 51 19.24 -5.79 -12.55
C VAL A 51 18.57 -4.87 -13.56
N VAL A 52 19.01 -4.86 -14.82
CA VAL A 52 18.35 -4.10 -15.89
C VAL A 52 16.95 -4.63 -16.12
N SER A 53 16.75 -5.95 -16.21
CA SER A 53 15.43 -6.54 -16.40
C SER A 53 14.49 -6.23 -15.24
N THR A 54 14.98 -6.23 -14.00
CA THR A 54 14.23 -5.88 -12.78
C THR A 54 14.02 -4.36 -12.62
N ALA A 55 14.86 -3.54 -13.26
CA ALA A 55 14.67 -2.08 -13.30
C ALA A 55 13.71 -1.68 -14.44
N THR A 56 13.72 -2.39 -15.57
CA THR A 56 12.85 -2.14 -16.73
C THR A 56 11.49 -2.80 -16.61
N ALA A 57 11.41 -4.03 -16.08
CA ALA A 57 10.17 -4.57 -15.55
C ALA A 57 9.99 -3.87 -14.21
N SER A 58 9.11 -2.88 -14.14
CA SER A 58 8.94 -2.03 -12.96
C SER A 58 7.65 -2.41 -12.21
N PRO A 59 7.48 -3.68 -11.76
CA PRO A 59 6.28 -4.08 -11.03
C PRO A 59 6.14 -3.23 -9.77
N LEU A 60 7.23 -2.91 -9.07
CA LEU A 60 7.20 -2.04 -7.89
C LEU A 60 6.66 -0.63 -8.17
N ARG A 61 6.93 -0.04 -9.35
CA ARG A 61 6.35 1.26 -9.70
C ARG A 61 4.87 1.12 -10.03
N SER A 62 4.51 0.09 -10.79
CA SER A 62 3.12 -0.22 -11.10
C SER A 62 2.30 -0.47 -9.83
N ASP A 63 2.82 -1.27 -8.91
CA ASP A 63 2.19 -1.60 -7.64
C ASP A 63 2.02 -0.35 -6.76
N VAL A 64 3.02 0.55 -6.75
CA VAL A 64 2.93 1.83 -6.03
C VAL A 64 1.88 2.75 -6.63
N ASP A 65 1.81 2.85 -7.96
CA ASP A 65 0.80 3.66 -8.65
C ASP A 65 -0.62 3.09 -8.46
N GLU A 66 -0.76 1.76 -8.46
CA GLU A 66 -2.01 1.06 -8.19
C GLU A 66 -2.46 1.28 -6.74
N MET A 67 -1.55 1.12 -5.78
CA MET A 67 -1.80 1.43 -4.37
C MET A 67 -2.22 2.89 -4.17
N ARG A 68 -1.57 3.83 -4.86
CA ARG A 68 -1.90 5.26 -4.76
C ARG A 68 -3.29 5.55 -5.31
N THR A 69 -3.66 4.88 -6.41
CA THR A 69 -4.99 4.98 -7.01
C THR A 69 -6.05 4.41 -6.08
N ALA A 70 -5.83 3.22 -5.52
CA ALA A 70 -6.71 2.60 -4.55
C ALA A 70 -6.90 3.47 -3.29
N LEU A 71 -5.82 4.06 -2.78
CA LEU A 71 -5.88 4.95 -1.62
C LEU A 71 -6.68 6.23 -1.92
N SER A 72 -6.54 6.79 -3.13
CA SER A 72 -7.34 7.95 -3.55
C SER A 72 -8.82 7.61 -3.63
N SER A 73 -9.15 6.47 -4.25
CA SER A 73 -10.53 5.99 -4.35
C SER A 73 -11.16 5.81 -2.98
N LEU A 74 -10.44 5.17 -2.05
CA LEU A 74 -10.92 4.92 -0.70
C LEU A 74 -11.13 6.23 0.08
N ARG A 75 -10.24 7.22 -0.11
CA ARG A 75 -10.39 8.55 0.48
C ARG A 75 -11.65 9.26 -0.03
N ASP A 76 -11.91 9.19 -1.33
CA ASP A 76 -13.08 9.82 -1.94
C ASP A 76 -14.38 9.13 -1.51
N GLU A 77 -14.38 7.80 -1.44
CA GLU A 77 -15.50 7.01 -0.92
C GLU A 77 -15.82 7.34 0.53
N VAL A 78 -14.80 7.35 1.41
CA VAL A 78 -14.98 7.72 2.83
C VAL A 78 -15.52 9.14 2.94
N ARG A 79 -14.98 10.09 2.17
CA ARG A 79 -15.44 11.48 2.19
C ARG A 79 -16.87 11.61 1.69
N GLY A 80 -17.24 10.88 0.63
CA GLY A 80 -18.60 10.81 0.10
C GLY A 80 -19.57 10.23 1.12
N GLY A 81 -19.20 9.10 1.75
CA GLY A 81 -19.98 8.45 2.80
C GLY A 81 -20.23 9.36 4.00
N PHE A 82 -19.21 10.07 4.49
CA PHE A 82 -19.38 11.07 5.55
C PHE A 82 -20.31 12.22 5.16
N SER A 83 -20.28 12.66 3.89
CA SER A 83 -21.19 13.68 3.39
C SER A 83 -22.63 13.18 3.35
N SER A 84 -22.85 11.94 2.89
CA SER A 84 -24.18 11.30 2.89
C SER A 84 -24.72 11.18 4.31
N LEU A 85 -23.94 10.63 5.24
CA LEU A 85 -24.35 10.48 6.64
C LEU A 85 -24.70 11.83 7.29
N ARG A 86 -23.98 12.91 6.95
CA ARG A 86 -24.34 14.24 7.42
C ARG A 86 -25.67 14.75 6.86
N ALA A 87 -25.95 14.46 5.58
CA ALA A 87 -27.22 14.80 4.95
C ALA A 87 -28.37 14.02 5.60
N ASP A 88 -28.23 12.70 5.72
CA ASP A 88 -29.23 11.81 6.35
C ASP A 88 -29.54 12.25 7.78
N LEU A 89 -28.50 12.60 8.56
CA LEU A 89 -28.65 13.09 9.93
C LEU A 89 -29.29 14.49 10.00
N ALA A 90 -29.11 15.32 8.98
CA ALA A 90 -29.78 16.62 8.90
C ALA A 90 -31.27 16.44 8.58
N GLU A 91 -31.58 15.54 7.64
CA GLU A 91 -32.94 15.17 7.27
C GLU A 91 -33.69 14.56 8.45
N GLU A 92 -33.09 13.59 9.15
CA GLU A 92 -33.67 12.97 10.34
C GLU A 92 -33.99 14.01 11.42
N ARG A 93 -33.08 14.96 11.66
CA ARG A 93 -33.33 16.05 12.62
C ARG A 93 -34.45 16.97 12.18
N SER A 94 -34.59 17.24 10.90
CA SER A 94 -35.72 18.03 10.37
C SER A 94 -37.02 17.28 10.61
N ALA A 95 -37.09 16.02 10.18
CA ALA A 95 -38.27 15.17 10.33
C ALA A 95 -38.71 15.05 11.81
N ARG A 96 -37.76 14.93 12.74
CA ARG A 96 -38.07 14.92 14.18
C ARG A 96 -38.64 16.24 14.67
N ARG A 97 -38.07 17.38 14.25
CA ARG A 97 -38.61 18.70 14.63
C ARG A 97 -40.02 18.90 14.09
N ASP A 98 -40.25 18.52 12.84
CA ASP A 98 -41.57 18.64 12.21
C ASP A 98 -42.58 17.73 12.92
N GLY A 99 -42.18 16.52 13.28
CA GLY A 99 -42.98 15.60 14.10
C GLY A 99 -43.30 16.18 15.49
N ASP A 100 -42.32 16.76 16.18
CA ASP A 100 -42.52 17.39 17.49
C ASP A 100 -43.50 18.58 17.41
N VAL A 101 -43.44 19.38 16.34
CA VAL A 101 -44.39 20.48 16.10
C VAL A 101 -45.79 19.94 15.89
N GLN A 102 -45.95 18.93 15.04
CA GLN A 102 -47.26 18.31 14.79
C GLN A 102 -47.86 17.71 16.08
N LEU A 103 -47.05 17.02 16.87
CA LEU A 103 -47.49 16.45 18.15
C LEU A 103 -47.93 17.55 19.13
N ARG A 104 -47.19 18.66 19.21
CA ARG A 104 -47.59 19.80 20.06
C ARG A 104 -48.93 20.39 19.64
N GLU A 105 -49.13 20.60 18.34
CA GLU A 105 -50.41 21.09 17.83
C GLU A 105 -51.55 20.11 18.09
N GLU A 106 -51.29 18.80 17.99
CA GLU A 106 -52.30 17.77 18.26
C GLU A 106 -52.69 17.76 19.75
N VAL A 107 -51.70 17.84 20.65
CA VAL A 107 -51.93 17.96 22.10
C VAL A 107 -52.77 19.20 22.40
N GLU A 108 -52.41 20.36 21.84
CA GLU A 108 -53.17 21.60 22.06
C GLU A 108 -54.61 21.50 21.53
N ARG A 109 -54.82 20.84 20.38
CA ARG A 109 -56.17 20.59 19.84
C ARG A 109 -56.99 19.68 20.75
N VAL A 110 -56.39 18.64 21.34
CA VAL A 110 -57.08 17.74 22.27
C VAL A 110 -57.42 18.45 23.57
N GLU A 111 -56.50 19.24 24.13
CA GLU A 111 -56.74 20.00 25.37
C GLU A 111 -57.89 21.01 25.19
N ARG A 112 -57.93 21.73 24.06
CA ARG A 112 -59.03 22.66 23.77
C ARG A 112 -60.39 21.94 23.69
N ARG A 113 -60.45 20.79 23.00
CA ARG A 113 -61.69 20.00 22.90
C ARG A 113 -62.17 19.52 24.27
N ALA A 114 -61.26 18.99 25.09
CA ALA A 114 -61.59 18.54 26.43
C ALA A 114 -62.09 19.69 27.32
N GLY A 115 -61.48 20.88 27.22
CA GLY A 115 -61.94 22.08 27.91
C GLY A 115 -63.33 22.53 27.46
N ASP A 116 -63.59 22.55 26.15
CA ASP A 116 -64.90 22.92 25.59
C ASP A 116 -66.01 21.95 26.00
N ASP A 117 -65.73 20.64 26.00
CA ASP A 117 -66.67 19.61 26.45
C ASP A 117 -67.00 19.79 27.94
N HIS A 118 -66.01 20.10 28.78
CA HIS A 118 -66.24 20.32 30.21
C HIS A 118 -67.07 21.58 30.48
N LEU A 119 -66.78 22.69 29.78
CA LEU A 119 -67.58 23.92 29.86
C LEU A 119 -69.03 23.68 29.43
N ARG A 120 -69.24 22.86 28.41
CA ARG A 120 -70.57 22.50 27.93
C ARG A 120 -71.36 21.72 28.97
N ASP A 121 -70.72 20.75 29.63
CA ASP A 121 -71.32 19.98 30.71
C ASP A 121 -71.68 20.86 31.92
N ASP A 122 -70.80 21.79 32.32
CA ASP A 122 -71.07 22.73 33.41
C ASP A 122 -72.23 23.68 33.10
N ILE A 123 -72.35 24.17 31.87
CA ILE A 123 -73.51 24.97 31.43
C ILE A 123 -74.81 24.16 31.51
N HIS A 124 -74.78 22.89 31.10
CA HIS A 124 -75.94 22.01 31.21
C HIS A 124 -76.34 21.80 32.68
N ARG A 125 -75.39 21.56 33.58
CA ARG A 125 -75.64 21.44 35.02
C ARG A 125 -76.25 22.72 35.61
N MET A 126 -75.66 23.88 35.36
CA MET A 126 -76.18 25.16 35.89
C MET A 126 -77.61 25.42 35.42
N ARG A 127 -77.91 25.15 34.13
CA ARG A 127 -79.25 25.34 33.58
C ARG A 127 -80.29 24.46 34.27
N ASP A 128 -79.92 23.22 34.60
CA ASP A 128 -80.81 22.29 35.27
C ASP A 128 -81.02 22.67 36.75
N GLU A 129 -80.02 23.30 37.41
CA GLU A 129 -80.15 23.84 38.77
C GLU A 129 -81.01 25.12 38.85
N THR A 130 -81.16 25.87 37.74
CA THR A 130 -81.94 27.13 37.72
C THR A 130 -83.44 26.91 37.42
N ARG A 131 -83.89 25.67 37.24
CA ARG A 131 -85.27 25.30 36.85
C ARG A 131 -86.01 24.61 38.00
#